data_AF-A0A3M1MIR2-F1
#
_entry.id   AF-A0A3M1MIR2-F1
#
_cell.length_a   1.000
_cell.length_b   1.000
_cell.length_c   1.000
_cell.angle_alpha   90.00
_cell.angle_beta   90.00
_cell.angle_gamma   90.00
#
_symmetry.space_group_name_H-M   'P 1'
#
loop_
_entity.id
_entity.type
_entity.pdbx_description
1 polymer ?
#
loop_
_entity_poly.entity_id
_entity_poly.type
_entity_poly.pdbx_seq_one_letter_code
_entity_poly.pdbx_strand_id
1 'polypeptide(L)'
;PFRRRKDFHFEMEVELLLLGSTMPDAYVTLNGEPVALREDGTFVMRLPFPDRRQVLPAVACSRDGSHQRTIVVAVERNTKIMEPLDEEVDSGE
;
A
#
# COMPACT_ATOMS: atom_id res chain seq x y z
N PRO A 1 -31.44 21.44 -26.35
CA PRO A 1 -30.85 21.21 -25.01
C PRO A 1 -29.50 20.50 -25.17
N PHE A 2 -28.42 21.24 -24.89
CA PHE A 2 -27.04 20.86 -25.13
C PHE A 2 -26.70 19.50 -24.51
N ARG A 3 -26.14 18.60 -25.32
CA ARG A 3 -25.50 17.37 -24.84
C ARG A 3 -24.42 17.79 -23.85
N ARG A 4 -24.67 17.62 -22.55
CA ARG A 4 -23.60 17.65 -21.55
C ARG A 4 -22.61 16.58 -22.01
N ARG A 5 -21.40 16.98 -22.41
CA ARG A 5 -20.27 16.06 -22.52
C ARG A 5 -20.30 15.26 -21.21
N LYS A 6 -20.29 13.92 -21.28
CA LYS A 6 -20.14 13.10 -20.07
C LYS A 6 -18.88 13.63 -19.38
N ASP A 7 -19.00 14.12 -18.15
CA ASP A 7 -17.85 14.54 -17.36
C ASP A 7 -16.87 13.36 -17.33
N PHE A 8 -15.66 13.57 -17.88
CA PHE A 8 -14.64 12.53 -17.91
C PHE A 8 -14.11 12.36 -16.49
N HIS A 9 -14.58 11.31 -15.82
CA HIS A 9 -14.26 11.00 -14.43
C HIS A 9 -13.10 10.00 -14.37
N PHE A 10 -12.03 10.34 -13.64
CA PHE A 10 -10.88 9.47 -13.42
C PHE A 10 -10.42 9.56 -11.96
N GLU A 11 -10.60 8.47 -11.22
CA GLU A 11 -10.20 8.32 -9.82
C GLU A 11 -9.27 7.12 -9.66
N MET A 12 -8.37 7.20 -8.67
CA MET A 12 -7.41 6.15 -8.36
C MET A 12 -7.30 5.94 -6.85
N GLU A 13 -7.57 4.72 -6.41
CA GLU A 13 -7.26 4.24 -5.07
C GLU A 13 -5.98 3.40 -5.11
N VAL A 14 -5.21 3.44 -4.02
CA VAL A 14 -3.95 2.71 -3.89
C VAL A 14 -3.86 2.14 -2.49
N GLU A 15 -3.37 0.90 -2.41
CA GLU A 15 -3.10 0.20 -1.17
C GLU A 15 -1.72 -0.42 -1.21
N LEU A 16 -1.20 -0.74 -0.02
CA LEU A 16 0.08 -1.41 0.13
C LEU A 16 -0.16 -2.88 0.47
N LEU A 17 0.42 -3.78 -0.32
CA LEU A 17 0.55 -5.19 0.05
C LEU A 17 1.97 -5.45 0.56
N LEU A 18 2.07 -5.96 1.78
CA LEU A 18 3.31 -6.49 2.33
C LEU A 18 3.27 -8.01 2.28
N LEU A 19 4.22 -8.60 1.56
CA LEU A 19 4.41 -10.04 1.46
C LEU A 19 5.72 -10.39 2.16
N GLY A 20 5.68 -11.42 3.01
CA GLY A 20 6.85 -11.89 3.71
C GLY A 20 6.76 -13.36 4.05
N SER A 21 7.86 -13.91 4.56
CA SER A 21 7.93 -15.27 5.06
C SER A 21 8.92 -15.38 6.21
N THR A 22 8.70 -16.39 7.05
CA THR A 22 9.56 -16.77 8.17
C THR A 22 9.32 -18.25 8.48
N MET A 23 9.83 -18.76 9.62
CA MET A 23 9.49 -20.10 10.10
C MET A 23 7.98 -20.19 10.41
N PRO A 24 7.29 -21.30 10.08
CA PRO A 24 5.85 -21.45 10.28
C PRO A 24 5.34 -21.18 11.70
N ASP A 25 6.16 -21.44 12.70
CA ASP A 25 5.83 -21.32 14.12
C ASP A 25 6.38 -20.04 14.77
N ALA A 26 6.93 -19.13 13.97
CA ALA A 26 7.40 -17.84 14.44
C ALA A 26 6.23 -16.90 14.81
N TYR A 27 6.51 -15.95 15.68
CA TYR A 27 5.61 -14.85 15.98
C TYR A 27 6.04 -13.62 15.18
N VAL A 28 5.12 -13.04 14.41
CA VAL A 28 5.37 -11.83 13.63
C VAL A 28 4.44 -10.72 14.09
N THR A 29 4.97 -9.50 14.18
CA THR A 29 4.20 -8.29 14.39
C THR A 29 4.52 -7.25 13.32
N LEU A 30 3.54 -6.41 12.99
CA LEU A 30 3.71 -5.21 12.18
C LEU A 30 3.13 -4.03 12.95
N ASN A 31 3.92 -2.97 13.18
CA ASN A 31 3.53 -1.86 14.07
C ASN A 31 3.08 -2.32 15.46
N GLY A 32 3.62 -3.43 15.97
CA GLY A 32 3.23 -4.03 17.24
C GLY A 32 1.99 -4.93 17.17
N GLU A 33 1.26 -4.96 16.05
CA GLU A 33 0.07 -5.80 15.87
C GLU A 33 0.46 -7.18 15.33
N PRO A 34 -0.09 -8.29 15.87
CA PRO A 34 0.21 -9.63 15.38
C PRO A 34 -0.16 -9.86 13.91
N VAL A 35 0.69 -10.59 13.20
CA VAL A 35 0.46 -11.00 11.81
C VAL A 35 0.26 -12.50 11.76
N ALA A 36 -0.88 -12.93 11.21
CA ALA A 36 -1.18 -14.34 11.03
C ALA A 36 -0.30 -14.93 9.91
N LEU A 37 0.40 -16.02 10.25
CA LEU A 37 1.17 -16.81 9.29
C LEU A 37 0.30 -17.92 8.70
N ARG A 38 0.57 -18.27 7.44
CA ARG A 38 0.12 -19.52 6.85
C ARG A 38 0.96 -20.69 7.37
N GLU A 39 0.50 -21.91 7.11
CA GLU A 39 1.20 -23.15 7.51
C GLU A 39 2.62 -23.26 6.93
N ASP A 40 2.90 -22.59 5.81
CA ASP A 40 4.23 -22.52 5.19
C ASP A 40 5.10 -21.37 5.72
N GLY A 41 4.61 -20.61 6.71
CA GLY A 41 5.28 -19.45 7.29
C GLY A 41 5.21 -18.17 6.46
N THR A 42 4.47 -18.17 5.34
CA THR A 42 4.21 -16.96 4.56
C THR A 42 3.10 -16.11 5.15
N PHE A 43 3.09 -14.82 4.85
CA PHE A 43 2.00 -13.92 5.18
C PHE A 43 1.80 -12.85 4.10
N VAL A 44 0.58 -12.32 4.04
CA VAL A 44 0.22 -11.17 3.21
C VAL A 44 -0.61 -10.22 4.06
N MET A 45 -0.23 -8.95 4.06
CA MET A 45 -1.00 -7.87 4.69
C MET A 45 -1.39 -6.84 3.65
N ARG A 46 -2.68 -6.49 3.63
CA ARG A 46 -3.22 -5.38 2.85
C ARG A 46 -3.44 -4.21 3.80
N LEU A 47 -2.78 -3.09 3.52
CA LEU A 47 -2.77 -1.92 4.37
C LEU A 47 -3.28 -0.69 3.60
N PRO A 48 -3.96 0.25 4.29
CA PRO A 48 -4.20 1.56 3.71
C PRO A 48 -2.88 2.21 3.28
N PHE A 49 -2.89 2.85 2.11
CA PHE A 49 -1.76 3.65 1.64
C PHE A 49 -2.15 5.13 1.49
N PRO A 50 -2.33 5.84 2.64
CA PRO A 50 -2.65 7.26 2.64
C PRO A 50 -1.53 8.08 1.97
N ASP A 51 -1.90 9.26 1.48
CA ASP A 51 -1.00 10.19 0.81
C ASP A 51 -0.05 10.89 1.79
N ARG A 52 0.91 10.12 2.31
CA ARG A 52 1.93 10.55 3.27
C ARG A 52 3.07 9.54 3.33
N ARG A 53 4.16 9.94 3.99
CA ARG A 53 5.19 9.00 4.43
C ARG A 53 4.70 8.10 5.57
N GLN A 54 5.01 6.82 5.49
CA GLN A 54 4.73 5.80 6.49
C GLN A 54 6.00 5.01 6.81
N VAL A 55 6.18 4.64 8.07
CA VAL A 55 7.26 3.77 8.54
C VAL A 55 6.62 2.59 9.26
N LEU A 56 6.94 1.39 8.81
CA LEU A 56 6.29 0.15 9.19
C LEU A 56 7.35 -0.83 9.74
N PRO A 57 7.66 -0.80 11.04
CA PRO A 57 8.46 -1.83 11.69
C PRO A 57 7.74 -3.17 11.73
N ALA A 58 8.38 -4.20 11.17
CA ALA A 58 8.01 -5.60 11.30
C ALA A 58 9.03 -6.31 12.19
N VAL A 59 8.55 -7.07 13.18
CA VAL A 59 9.40 -7.87 14.07
C VAL A 59 8.99 -9.32 13.98
N ALA A 60 9.96 -10.21 13.79
CA ALA A 60 9.76 -11.65 13.82
C ALA A 60 10.59 -12.27 14.95
N CYS A 61 9.98 -13.14 15.74
CA CYS A 61 10.61 -13.90 16.82
C CYS A 61 10.44 -15.40 16.58
N SER A 62 11.49 -16.19 16.81
CA SER A 62 11.38 -17.66 16.79
C SER A 62 10.48 -18.14 17.92
N ARG A 63 9.89 -19.33 17.76
CA ARG A 63 8.97 -19.93 18.74
C ARG A 63 9.54 -20.04 20.15
N ASP A 64 10.82 -20.34 20.26
CA ASP A 64 11.56 -20.49 21.52
C ASP A 64 12.07 -19.14 22.08
N GLY A 65 11.88 -18.03 21.36
CA GLY A 65 12.36 -16.71 21.71
C GLY A 65 13.87 -16.50 21.57
N SER A 66 14.61 -17.48 21.04
CA SER A 66 16.08 -17.38 20.94
C SER A 66 16.56 -16.42 19.84
N HIS A 67 15.73 -16.17 18.82
CA HIS A 67 16.06 -15.30 17.70
C HIS A 67 14.98 -14.24 17.49
N GLN A 68 15.43 -13.01 17.28
CA GLN A 68 14.59 -11.89 16.87
C GLN A 68 15.23 -11.20 15.67
N ARG A 69 14.40 -10.83 14.68
CA ARG A 69 14.79 -9.98 13.55
C ARG A 69 13.78 -8.86 13.39
N THR A 70 14.28 -7.67 13.05
CA THR A 70 13.46 -6.49 12.77
C THR A 70 13.75 -6.00 11.35
N ILE A 71 12.69 -5.75 10.59
CA ILE A 71 12.74 -5.11 9.27
C ILE A 71 11.92 -3.83 9.37
N VAL A 72 12.48 -2.71 8.90
CA VAL A 72 11.75 -1.44 8.85
C VAL A 72 11.49 -1.10 7.39
N VAL A 73 10.22 -1.02 7.01
CA VAL A 73 9.80 -0.58 5.67
C VAL A 73 9.39 0.88 5.75
N ALA A 74 10.04 1.75 4.97
CA ALA A 74 9.63 3.14 4.82
C ALA A 74 9.09 3.33 3.40
N VAL A 75 7.85 3.83 3.29
CA VAL A 75 7.19 4.11 2.01
C VAL A 75 6.59 5.51 2.05
N GLU A 76 6.46 6.14 0.89
CA GLU A 76 5.86 7.46 0.78
C GLU A 76 4.97 7.50 -0.46
N ARG A 77 3.75 8.00 -0.29
CA ARG A 77 2.84 8.31 -1.38
C ARG A 77 2.74 9.82 -1.49
N ASN A 78 2.85 10.32 -2.72
CA ASN A 78 2.61 11.70 -3.09
C ASN A 78 1.69 11.71 -4.31
N THR A 79 0.46 12.17 -4.13
CA THR A 79 -0.56 12.15 -5.17
C THR A 79 -0.74 13.56 -5.69
N LYS A 80 -0.46 13.75 -6.99
CA LYS A 80 -0.72 15.02 -7.67
C LYS A 80 -1.81 14.82 -8.71
N ILE A 81 -2.91 15.53 -8.55
CA ILE A 81 -3.94 15.63 -9.58
C ILE A 81 -3.47 16.70 -10.56
N MET A 82 -3.29 16.31 -11.82
CA MET A 82 -2.90 17.20 -12.90
C MET A 82 -4.15 17.84 -13.51
N GLU A 83 -4.00 19.05 -14.05
CA GLU A 83 -5.06 19.67 -14.84
C GLU A 83 -5.40 18.76 -16.03
N PRO A 84 -6.69 18.61 -16.36
CA PRO A 84 -7.10 17.87 -17.56
C PRO A 84 -6.45 18.44 -18.81
N LEU A 85 -6.11 17.55 -19.75
CA LEU A 85 -5.77 17.96 -21.11
C LEU A 85 -7.06 18.38 -21.81
N ASP A 86 -7.36 19.67 -21.79
CA ASP A 86 -8.36 20.24 -22.69
C ASP A 86 -7.70 20.41 -24.07
N GLU A 87 -8.13 19.64 -25.07
CA GLU A 87 -7.79 19.98 -26.45
C GLU A 87 -8.44 21.34 -26.76
N GLU A 88 -7.61 22.37 -26.95
CA GLU A 88 -8.04 23.60 -27.60
C GLU A 88 -8.67 23.18 -28.93
N VAL A 89 -9.99 23.25 -29.00
CA VAL A 89 -10.69 23.15 -30.28
C VAL A 89 -10.27 24.40 -31.02
N ASP A 90 -9.32 24.26 -31.95
CA ASP A 90 -8.94 25.28 -32.92
C ASP A 90 -10.21 25.67 -33.69
N SER A 91 -10.94 26.66 -33.16
CA SER A 91 -12.01 27.33 -33.86
C SER A 91 -11.34 28.29 -34.83
N GLY A 92 -10.77 27.73 -35.91
CA GLY A 92 -10.35 28.49 -37.05
C GLY A 92 -11.57 29.19 -37.65
N GLU A 93 -11.72 30.48 -37.33
CA GLU A 93 -12.46 31.45 -38.12
C GLU A 93 -11.55 32.01 -39.23
#